data_AF-A0A946UMD2-F1
#
_entry.id   AF-A0A946UMD2-F1
#
_cell.length_a   1.000
_cell.length_b   1.000
_cell.length_c   1.000
_cell.angle_alpha   90.00
_cell.angle_beta   90.00
_cell.angle_gamma   90.00
#
_symmetry.space_group_name_H-M   'P 1'
#
loop_
_entity.id
_entity.type
_entity.pdbx_description
1 polymer ?
#
loop_
_entity_poly.entity_id
_entity_poly.type
_entity_poly.pdbx_seq_one_letter_code
_entity_poly.pdbx_strand_id
1 'polypeptide(L)'
;MHSRANFDPLFRPHHMPDVADFYCGRHELRDPRISPVFANLDGLPQTLIQVGDHEILLSDSTRIAENFRAAGVPVTLDVWPDMWHVFQFFVGFMPEATRAVNILGGFVRSSLRVPAAR
;
A
#
# COMPACT_ATOMS: atom_id res chain seq x y z
N MET A 1 -2.05 -19.52 0.64
CA MET A 1 -2.48 -18.13 0.46
C MET A 1 -3.99 -18.10 0.67
N HIS A 2 -4.48 -17.50 1.75
CA HIS A 2 -5.92 -17.42 2.03
C HIS A 2 -6.50 -16.19 1.33
N SER A 3 -7.60 -16.36 0.59
CA SER A 3 -8.25 -15.25 -0.12
C SER A 3 -8.95 -14.31 0.86
N ARG A 4 -8.77 -13.00 0.69
CA ARG A 4 -9.44 -11.95 1.47
C ARG A 4 -10.72 -11.41 0.80
N ALA A 5 -11.18 -12.06 -0.28
CA ALA A 5 -12.27 -11.60 -1.13
C ALA A 5 -13.58 -11.22 -0.40
N ASN A 6 -13.87 -11.86 0.73
CA ASN A 6 -15.11 -11.66 1.49
C ASN A 6 -14.96 -10.70 2.68
N PHE A 7 -13.75 -10.24 2.97
CA PHE A 7 -13.47 -9.39 4.14
C PHE A 7 -13.37 -7.91 3.79
N ASP A 8 -13.05 -7.60 2.53
CA ASP A 8 -12.97 -6.23 2.04
C ASP A 8 -14.39 -5.66 1.82
N PRO A 9 -14.84 -4.59 2.48
CA PRO A 9 -16.14 -3.99 2.26
C PRO A 9 -16.20 -3.11 0.99
N LEU A 10 -15.05 -2.67 0.46
CA LEU A 10 -14.97 -1.68 -0.61
C LEU A 10 -14.73 -2.33 -1.97
N PHE A 11 -13.85 -3.33 -2.03
CA PHE A 11 -13.50 -3.98 -3.28
C PHE A 11 -14.01 -5.40 -3.41
N ARG A 12 -14.20 -5.79 -4.67
CA ARG A 12 -14.54 -7.15 -5.08
C ARG A 12 -13.55 -7.59 -6.14
N PRO A 13 -12.92 -8.77 -6.01
CA PRO A 13 -11.93 -9.22 -6.98
C PRO A 13 -12.42 -9.24 -8.43
N HIS A 14 -13.71 -9.54 -8.65
CA HIS A 14 -14.28 -9.61 -9.99
C HIS A 14 -14.41 -8.25 -10.70
N HIS A 15 -14.31 -7.13 -9.98
CA HIS A 15 -14.28 -5.79 -10.59
C HIS A 15 -12.87 -5.35 -11.02
N MET A 16 -11.82 -6.02 -10.54
CA MET A 16 -10.44 -5.58 -10.77
C MET A 16 -10.02 -5.63 -12.25
N PRO A 17 -10.43 -6.62 -13.07
CA PRO A 17 -10.13 -6.60 -14.51
C PRO A 17 -10.69 -5.36 -15.21
N ASP A 18 -11.94 -4.99 -14.93
CA ASP A 18 -12.56 -3.81 -15.56
C ASP A 18 -11.80 -2.53 -15.21
N VAL A 19 -11.44 -2.35 -13.92
CA VAL A 19 -10.64 -1.21 -13.46
C VAL A 19 -9.29 -1.16 -14.16
N ALA A 20 -8.62 -2.31 -14.30
CA ALA A 20 -7.35 -2.40 -14.99
C ALA A 20 -7.48 -2.04 -16.47
N ASP A 21 -8.51 -2.52 -17.15
CA ASP A 21 -8.75 -2.24 -18.57
C ASP A 21 -9.05 -0.74 -18.81
N PHE A 22 -9.84 -0.12 -17.95
CA PHE A 22 -10.11 1.33 -18.01
C PHE A 22 -8.84 2.18 -17.90
N TYR A 23 -7.88 1.76 -17.07
CA TYR A 23 -6.63 2.48 -16.87
C TYR A 23 -5.57 2.17 -17.93
N CYS A 24 -5.43 0.89 -18.29
CA CYS A 24 -4.33 0.38 -19.10
C CYS A 24 -4.47 0.75 -20.59
N GLY A 25 -5.70 0.94 -21.08
CA GLY A 25 -5.96 1.29 -22.47
C GLY A 25 -5.38 0.24 -23.43
N ARG A 26 -4.30 0.58 -24.15
CA ARG A 26 -3.61 -0.34 -25.08
C ARG A 26 -2.26 -0.87 -24.55
N HIS A 27 -1.87 -0.49 -23.35
CA HIS A 27 -0.62 -0.94 -22.76
C HIS A 27 -0.74 -2.38 -22.25
N GLU A 28 0.39 -3.05 -22.04
CA GLU A 28 0.41 -4.36 -21.38
C GLU A 28 0.17 -4.20 -19.88
N LEU A 29 -0.67 -5.05 -19.28
CA LEU A 29 -0.95 -5.01 -17.83
C LEU A 29 0.30 -5.18 -16.97
N ARG A 30 1.34 -5.81 -17.52
CA ARG A 30 2.63 -6.03 -16.84
C ARG A 30 3.66 -4.93 -17.09
N ASP A 31 3.31 -3.88 -17.84
CA ASP A 31 4.17 -2.72 -18.02
C ASP A 31 4.55 -2.17 -16.63
N PRO A 32 5.86 -2.06 -16.31
CA PRO A 32 6.32 -1.57 -15.01
C PRO A 32 5.78 -0.20 -14.59
N ARG A 33 5.36 0.62 -15.55
CA ARG A 33 4.77 1.95 -15.30
C ARG A 33 3.31 1.88 -14.84
N ILE A 34 2.64 0.76 -15.13
CA ILE A 34 1.25 0.48 -14.75
C ILE A 34 1.20 -0.43 -13.53
N SER A 35 2.06 -1.45 -13.50
CA SER A 35 2.16 -2.44 -12.44
C SER A 35 3.56 -2.41 -11.80
N PRO A 36 3.83 -1.54 -10.81
CA PRO A 36 5.14 -1.37 -10.20
C PRO A 36 5.73 -2.63 -9.53
N VAL A 37 4.90 -3.64 -9.27
CA VAL A 37 5.37 -4.96 -8.82
C VAL A 37 6.30 -5.65 -9.84
N PHE A 38 6.35 -5.17 -11.08
CA PHE A 38 7.29 -5.61 -12.12
C PHE A 38 8.41 -4.61 -12.42
N ALA A 39 8.48 -3.49 -11.70
CA ALA A 39 9.48 -2.44 -11.93
C ALA A 39 10.82 -2.73 -11.24
N ASN A 40 11.89 -2.14 -11.78
CA ASN A 40 13.13 -1.99 -11.01
C ASN A 40 12.92 -0.90 -9.96
N LEU A 41 13.18 -1.23 -8.70
CA LEU A 41 12.99 -0.33 -7.54
C LEU A 41 14.33 0.22 -7.01
N ASP A 42 15.46 -0.07 -7.65
CA ASP A 42 16.78 0.40 -7.24
C ASP A 42 16.83 1.92 -7.09
N GLY A 43 17.44 2.38 -6.00
CA GLY A 43 17.67 3.82 -5.76
C GLY A 43 16.43 4.60 -5.32
N LEU A 44 15.26 3.95 -5.17
CA LEU A 44 14.09 4.58 -4.57
C LEU A 44 14.33 4.95 -3.09
N PRO A 45 13.64 5.98 -2.56
CA PRO A 45 13.77 6.35 -1.16
C PRO A 45 13.16 5.29 -0.25
N GLN A 46 13.44 5.41 1.06
CA GLN A 46 12.75 4.59 2.05
C GLN A 46 11.23 4.70 1.88
N THR A 47 10.54 3.57 2.02
CA THR A 47 9.12 3.46 1.71
C THR A 47 8.34 2.90 2.90
N LEU A 48 7.19 3.50 3.22
CA LEU A 48 6.21 2.98 4.16
C LEU A 48 5.00 2.47 3.35
N ILE A 49 4.59 1.23 3.60
CA ILE A 49 3.41 0.61 3.01
C ILE A 49 2.47 0.25 4.15
N GLN A 50 1.29 0.85 4.19
CA GLN A 50 0.23 0.52 5.13
C GLN A 50 -0.91 -0.18 4.40
N VAL A 51 -1.36 -1.32 4.93
CA VAL A 51 -2.41 -2.13 4.31
C VAL A 51 -3.27 -2.81 5.37
N GLY A 52 -4.55 -2.97 5.10
CA GLY A 52 -5.45 -3.72 5.97
C GLY A 52 -5.29 -5.24 5.78
N ASP A 53 -5.44 -6.03 6.84
CA ASP A 53 -5.49 -7.50 6.73
C ASP A 53 -6.80 -8.00 6.10
N HIS A 54 -7.86 -7.19 6.16
CA HIS A 54 -9.18 -7.45 5.56
C HIS A 54 -9.32 -6.72 4.21
N GLU A 55 -8.31 -6.88 3.35
CA GLU A 55 -8.22 -6.18 2.07
C GLU A 55 -7.76 -7.13 0.96
N ILE A 56 -8.35 -7.04 -0.23
CA ILE A 56 -7.97 -7.91 -1.35
C ILE A 56 -6.56 -7.60 -1.90
N LEU A 57 -6.05 -6.39 -1.67
CA LEU A 57 -4.74 -5.91 -2.13
C LEU A 57 -3.60 -6.18 -1.14
N LEU A 58 -3.86 -6.92 -0.05
CA LEU A 58 -2.81 -7.34 0.89
C LEU A 58 -1.65 -8.03 0.17
N SER A 59 -1.96 -8.91 -0.79
CA SER A 59 -0.95 -9.62 -1.59
C SER A 59 -0.09 -8.68 -2.42
N ASP A 60 -0.66 -7.59 -2.91
CA ASP A 60 0.08 -6.64 -3.75
C ASP A 60 1.06 -5.86 -2.88
N SER A 61 0.61 -5.45 -1.69
CA SER A 61 1.43 -4.79 -0.68
C SER A 61 2.58 -5.69 -0.18
N THR A 62 2.33 -6.97 0.08
CA THR A 62 3.39 -7.89 0.51
C THR A 62 4.41 -8.14 -0.59
N ARG A 63 3.95 -8.36 -1.83
CA ARG A 63 4.83 -8.62 -2.99
C ARG A 63 5.71 -7.42 -3.33
N ILE A 64 5.14 -6.21 -3.37
CA ILE A 64 5.97 -5.03 -3.66
C ILE A 64 6.95 -4.74 -2.52
N ALA A 65 6.58 -4.99 -1.25
CA ALA A 65 7.51 -4.90 -0.14
C ALA A 65 8.68 -5.89 -0.24
N GLU A 66 8.43 -7.12 -0.71
CA GLU A 66 9.49 -8.10 -1.01
C GLU A 66 10.42 -7.59 -2.12
N ASN A 67 9.88 -6.98 -3.18
CA ASN A 67 10.69 -6.37 -4.24
C ASN A 67 11.57 -5.23 -3.71
N PHE A 68 11.04 -4.34 -2.87
CA PHE A 68 11.83 -3.27 -2.23
C PHE A 68 12.98 -3.85 -1.40
N ARG A 69 12.72 -4.90 -0.60
CA ARG A 69 13.77 -5.58 0.17
C ARG A 69 14.83 -6.22 -0.72
N ALA A 70 14.41 -6.87 -1.82
CA ALA A 70 15.32 -7.49 -2.78
C ALA A 70 16.21 -6.46 -3.50
N ALA A 71 15.69 -5.25 -3.75
CA ALA A 71 16.45 -4.12 -4.29
C ALA A 71 17.35 -3.41 -3.26
N GLY A 72 17.39 -3.89 -2.00
CA GLY A 72 18.15 -3.25 -0.93
C GLY A 72 17.62 -1.90 -0.48
N VAL A 73 16.37 -1.56 -0.84
CA VAL A 73 15.72 -0.30 -0.47
C VAL A 73 15.02 -0.47 0.89
N PRO A 74 15.22 0.45 1.85
CA PRO A 74 14.54 0.37 3.14
C PRO A 74 13.02 0.43 2.97
N VAL A 75 12.31 -0.57 3.49
CA VAL A 75 10.85 -0.62 3.42
C VAL A 75 10.26 -1.11 4.73
N THR A 76 9.22 -0.42 5.18
CA THR A 76 8.36 -0.85 6.29
C THR A 76 7.02 -1.26 5.72
N LEU A 77 6.65 -2.53 5.90
CA LEU A 77 5.31 -3.03 5.64
C LEU A 77 4.57 -3.12 6.97
N ASP A 78 3.50 -2.33 7.09
CA ASP A 78 2.69 -2.16 8.29
C ASP A 78 1.28 -2.70 8.01
N VAL A 79 1.05 -3.97 8.39
CA VAL A 79 -0.21 -4.67 8.16
C VAL A 79 -1.11 -4.48 9.37
N TRP A 80 -2.31 -3.93 9.14
CA TRP A 80 -3.25 -3.58 10.19
C TRP A 80 -4.31 -4.68 10.38
N PRO A 81 -4.34 -5.35 11.54
CA PRO A 81 -5.35 -6.36 11.84
C PRO A 81 -6.76 -5.79 11.73
N ASP A 82 -7.67 -6.58 11.16
CA ASP A 82 -9.11 -6.27 10.99
C ASP A 82 -9.45 -5.02 10.16
N MET A 83 -8.46 -4.29 9.65
CA MET A 83 -8.67 -3.10 8.83
C MET A 83 -8.87 -3.45 7.36
N TRP A 84 -9.68 -2.63 6.69
CA TRP A 84 -10.01 -2.74 5.27
C TRP A 84 -9.29 -1.70 4.41
N HIS A 85 -9.56 -1.73 3.09
CA HIS A 85 -8.97 -0.80 2.13
C HIS A 85 -9.10 0.67 2.55
N VAL A 86 -7.95 1.34 2.67
CA VAL A 86 -7.85 2.78 2.95
C VAL A 86 -8.61 3.19 4.23
N PHE A 87 -8.58 2.36 5.28
CA PHE A 87 -9.18 2.66 6.57
C PHE A 87 -8.70 4.01 7.16
N GLN A 88 -7.52 4.52 6.76
CA GLN A 88 -6.98 5.82 7.12
C GLN A 88 -7.91 6.99 6.78
N PHE A 89 -8.81 6.82 5.80
CA PHE A 89 -9.83 7.81 5.45
C PHE A 89 -10.70 8.23 6.65
N PHE A 90 -10.86 7.35 7.65
CA PHE A 90 -11.64 7.57 8.87
C PHE A 90 -10.84 8.20 10.01
N VAL A 91 -9.75 8.93 9.71
CA VAL A 91 -8.96 9.67 10.69
C VAL A 91 -9.86 10.61 11.52
N GLY A 92 -9.66 10.64 12.84
CA GLY A 92 -10.49 11.38 13.78
C GLY A 92 -11.79 10.69 14.20
N PHE A 93 -12.24 9.68 13.46
CA PHE A 93 -13.43 8.88 13.77
C PHE A 93 -13.08 7.47 14.28
N MET A 94 -11.99 6.89 13.78
CA MET A 94 -11.47 5.59 14.23
C MET A 94 -10.08 5.75 14.88
N PRO A 95 -9.85 5.13 16.06
CA PRO A 95 -8.52 5.13 16.69
C PRO A 95 -7.43 4.56 15.79
N GLU A 96 -7.71 3.46 15.09
CA GLU A 96 -6.80 2.79 14.16
C GLU A 96 -6.37 3.73 13.03
N ALA A 97 -7.34 4.36 12.36
CA ALA A 97 -7.10 5.31 11.28
C ALA A 97 -6.24 6.50 11.76
N THR A 98 -6.54 7.02 12.96
CA THR A 98 -5.78 8.12 13.56
C THR A 98 -4.35 7.72 13.88
N ARG A 99 -4.13 6.51 14.42
CA ARG A 99 -2.78 5.97 14.65
C ARG A 99 -2.01 5.79 13.35
N ALA A 100 -2.64 5.22 12.31
CA ALA A 100 -2.00 5.00 11.01
C ALA A 100 -1.53 6.31 10.38
N VAL A 101 -2.35 7.36 10.40
CA VAL A 101 -1.99 8.70 9.90
C VAL A 101 -0.88 9.34 10.74
N ASN A 102 -0.89 9.16 12.07
CA ASN A 102 0.19 9.65 12.93
C ASN A 102 1.53 8.97 12.63
N ILE A 103 1.52 7.66 12.37
CA ILE A 103 2.69 6.88 11.93
C ILE A 103 3.21 7.41 10.58
N LEU A 104 2.32 7.60 9.61
CA LEU A 104 2.65 8.19 8.31
C LEU A 104 3.30 9.58 8.47
N GLY A 105 2.72 10.46 9.30
CA GLY A 105 3.30 11.77 9.58
C GLY A 105 4.68 11.69 10.24
N GLY A 106 4.90 10.74 11.15
CA GLY A 106 6.19 10.47 11.75
C GLY A 106 7.24 10.02 10.71
N PHE A 107 6.84 9.11 9.83
CA PHE A 107 7.68 8.61 8.74
C PHE A 107 8.08 9.71 7.75
N VAL A 108 7.14 10.59 7.37
CA VAL A 108 7.44 11.73 6.50
C VAL A 108 8.46 12.68 7.15
N ARG A 109 8.26 13.02 8.43
CA ARG A 109 9.20 13.92 9.16
C ARG A 109 10.60 13.31 9.27
N SER A 110 10.71 12.03 9.61
CA SER A 110 12.00 11.35 9.69
C SER A 110 12.69 11.25 8.33
N SER A 111 11.90 11.03 7.25
CA SER A 111 12.41 10.93 5.88
C SER A 111 12.91 12.25 5.33
N LEU A 112 12.23 13.35 5.63
CA LEU A 112 12.57 14.68 5.13
C LEU A 112 13.60 15.42 6.00
N ARG A 113 14.05 14.82 7.11
CA ARG A 113 14.93 15.47 8.11
C ARG A 113 14.41 16.83 8.59
N VAL A 114 13.09 17.02 8.60
CA VAL A 114 12.47 18.24 9.11
C VAL A 114 12.49 18.18 10.64
N PRO A 115 13.09 19.16 11.34
CA PRO A 115 13.08 19.21 12.80
C PRO A 115 11.63 19.18 13.32
N ALA A 116 11.38 18.46 14.42
CA ALA A 116 10.07 18.51 15.08
C ALA A 116 9.72 19.98 15.40
N ALA A 117 8.50 20.39 15.06
CA ALA A 117 7.99 21.71 15.44
C ALA A 117 8.05 21.81 16.98
N ARG A 118 8.68 22.89 17.47
CA ARG A 118 8.82 23.20 18.89
C ARG A 118 7.48 23.56 19.50
#